data_AF-A0A662JLH6-F1
#
_entry.id   AF-A0A662JLH6-F1
#
_cell.length_a   1.000
_cell.length_b   1.000
_cell.length_c   1.000
_cell.angle_alpha   90.00
_cell.angle_beta   90.00
_cell.angle_gamma   90.00
#
_symmetry.space_group_name_H-M   'P 1'
#
loop_
_entity.id
_entity.type
_entity.pdbx_description
1 polymer ?
#
loop_
_entity_poly.entity_id
_entity_poly.type
_entity_poly.pdbx_seq_one_letter_code
_entity_poly.pdbx_strand_id
1 'polypeptide(L)'
;MSVEKSKQGVLVEASISSDDRVVVEYDVPPDGGEEVLQVENFVFEVPSRYVDYAVKVLDTLNESYPLFRDIFGVDLEHVEVRFFVPSIEDLRAGLEGYVPFEGEQLGAIHLNLLYIRGVEGFLEVIALHELTHHFLWAIGVPPAHLWIHEGAAEYMSLTVGRMLGFEKAVDMHEQSLVELAGSLQGNIGFVQEWTPFYTPPQGLRLCYSASYYVFKYFGDRYGGLEFLKKLFHHLSGVEWSNDTAVFEAFGLAAGDVDGVLNLFREWGFTFRDKLALTSLVLRAKSDAEAMPTWLEPYKAISSLTAKLAELLYYSNATGLSMLISALSLALSSTSPYLMGISIVVVVVALIATYSSYRSDRRR
;
A
#
# COMPACT_ATOMS: atom_id res chain seq x y z
N MET A 1 -39.37 3.34 -14.04
CA MET A 1 -39.65 2.33 -13.01
C MET A 1 -40.83 2.81 -12.18
N SER A 2 -41.83 1.97 -12.01
CA SER A 2 -42.97 2.16 -11.09
C SER A 2 -42.92 1.09 -10.02
N VAL A 3 -43.28 1.46 -8.79
CA VAL A 3 -43.39 0.54 -7.66
C VAL A 3 -44.79 0.70 -7.07
N GLU A 4 -45.58 -0.37 -7.11
CA GLU A 4 -46.91 -0.42 -6.53
C GLU A 4 -46.91 -1.40 -5.36
N LYS A 5 -47.27 -0.91 -4.17
CA LYS A 5 -47.42 -1.74 -2.97
C LYS A 5 -48.89 -2.12 -2.80
N SER A 6 -49.17 -3.41 -2.71
CA SER A 6 -50.50 -3.95 -2.44
C SER A 6 -50.50 -4.81 -1.18
N LYS A 7 -51.69 -5.23 -0.73
CA LYS A 7 -51.82 -6.23 0.35
C LYS A 7 -51.25 -7.61 -0.01
N GLN A 8 -51.01 -7.88 -1.30
CA GLN A 8 -50.52 -9.16 -1.81
C GLN A 8 -49.01 -9.16 -2.07
N GLY A 9 -48.35 -8.00 -1.98
CA GLY A 9 -46.91 -7.87 -2.25
C GLY A 9 -46.54 -6.55 -2.90
N VAL A 10 -45.30 -6.48 -3.39
CA VAL A 10 -44.75 -5.33 -4.11
C VAL A 10 -44.63 -5.68 -5.59
N LEU A 11 -45.27 -4.89 -6.47
CA LEU A 11 -45.10 -4.96 -7.91
C LEU A 11 -44.06 -3.92 -8.33
N VAL A 12 -43.01 -4.38 -9.00
CA VAL A 12 -41.98 -3.51 -9.60
C VAL A 12 -42.05 -3.64 -11.11
N GLU A 13 -42.38 -2.55 -11.79
CA GLU A 13 -42.36 -2.49 -13.26
C GLU A 13 -41.21 -1.60 -13.70
N ALA A 14 -40.31 -2.14 -14.52
CA ALA A 14 -39.19 -1.42 -15.10
C ALA A 14 -39.01 -1.82 -16.56
N SER A 15 -38.82 -0.82 -17.43
CA SER A 15 -38.30 -1.04 -18.78
C SER A 15 -36.79 -1.18 -18.68
N ILE A 16 -36.27 -2.35 -19.03
CA ILE A 16 -34.85 -2.69 -18.95
C ILE A 16 -34.33 -3.11 -20.32
N SER A 17 -33.06 -2.78 -20.60
CA SER A 17 -32.28 -3.31 -21.71
C SER A 17 -31.77 -4.73 -21.39
N SER A 18 -31.14 -5.42 -22.36
CA SER A 18 -30.55 -6.75 -22.11
C SER A 18 -29.41 -6.73 -21.07
N ASP A 19 -28.79 -5.56 -20.87
CA ASP A 19 -27.59 -5.41 -20.04
C ASP A 19 -27.90 -4.72 -18.71
N ASP A 20 -29.15 -4.28 -18.52
CA ASP A 20 -29.60 -3.62 -17.30
C ASP A 20 -29.81 -4.64 -16.18
N ARG A 21 -29.42 -4.27 -14.96
CA ARG A 21 -29.69 -5.05 -13.75
C ARG A 21 -30.74 -4.36 -12.89
N VAL A 22 -31.74 -5.13 -12.45
CA VAL A 22 -32.73 -4.69 -11.45
C VAL A 22 -32.30 -5.24 -10.10
N VAL A 23 -32.05 -4.34 -9.15
CA VAL A 23 -31.74 -4.66 -7.75
C VAL A 23 -32.92 -4.21 -6.90
N VAL A 24 -33.39 -5.09 -6.02
CA VAL A 24 -34.47 -4.81 -5.07
C VAL A 24 -33.99 -5.18 -3.68
N GLU A 25 -33.98 -4.19 -2.78
CA GLU A 25 -33.65 -4.35 -1.37
C GLU A 25 -34.93 -4.34 -0.54
N TYR A 26 -35.06 -5.27 0.41
CA TYR A 26 -36.20 -5.39 1.30
C TYR A 26 -35.82 -6.14 2.58
N ASP A 27 -36.45 -5.76 3.69
CA ASP A 27 -36.28 -6.46 4.96
C ASP A 27 -37.07 -7.77 4.99
N VAL A 28 -36.44 -8.80 5.53
CA VAL A 28 -37.09 -10.06 5.88
C VAL A 28 -37.07 -10.26 7.40
N PRO A 29 -38.10 -10.86 8.00
CA PRO A 29 -38.01 -11.29 9.39
C PRO A 29 -36.78 -12.20 9.57
N PRO A 30 -36.08 -12.13 10.72
CA PRO A 30 -35.02 -13.06 11.03
C PRO A 30 -35.64 -14.46 11.18
N ASP A 31 -35.60 -15.23 10.11
CA ASP A 31 -36.12 -16.59 10.06
C ASP A 31 -35.13 -17.45 9.28
N GLY A 32 -34.47 -18.35 10.02
CA GLY A 32 -33.38 -19.18 9.52
C GLY A 32 -32.48 -19.59 10.67
N GLY A 33 -32.15 -20.88 10.75
CA GLY A 33 -31.05 -21.33 11.60
C GLY A 33 -29.73 -20.76 11.09
N GLU A 34 -28.82 -20.50 12.00
CA GLU A 34 -27.40 -20.31 11.71
C GLU A 34 -26.64 -21.58 12.06
N GLU A 35 -25.63 -21.88 11.27
CA GLU A 35 -24.71 -22.98 11.47
C GLU A 35 -23.30 -22.44 11.58
N VAL A 36 -22.51 -23.05 12.46
CA VAL A 36 -21.09 -22.76 12.61
C VAL A 36 -20.34 -23.96 12.07
N LEU A 37 -19.64 -23.76 10.96
CA LEU A 37 -18.78 -24.76 10.33
C LEU A 37 -17.33 -24.46 10.73
N GLN A 38 -16.55 -25.50 10.99
CA GLN A 38 -15.14 -25.36 11.33
C GLN A 38 -14.31 -26.42 10.61
N VAL A 39 -13.24 -25.95 9.95
CA VAL A 39 -12.22 -26.80 9.31
C VAL A 39 -10.86 -26.24 9.69
N GLU A 40 -10.09 -27.01 10.47
CA GLU A 40 -8.79 -26.59 11.01
C GLU A 40 -8.87 -25.19 11.67
N ASN A 41 -8.19 -24.20 11.08
CA ASN A 41 -8.10 -22.82 11.59
C ASN A 41 -9.19 -21.89 11.04
N PHE A 42 -10.08 -22.40 10.19
CA PHE A 42 -11.14 -21.62 9.55
C PHE A 42 -12.49 -21.90 10.23
N VAL A 43 -13.18 -20.82 10.59
CA VAL A 43 -14.55 -20.88 11.14
C VAL A 43 -15.47 -20.06 10.26
N PHE A 44 -16.60 -20.65 9.86
CA PHE A 44 -17.61 -20.00 9.04
C PHE A 44 -18.96 -19.99 9.77
N GLU A 45 -19.45 -18.79 10.09
CA GLU A 45 -20.82 -18.57 10.56
C GLU A 45 -21.74 -18.31 9.37
N VAL A 46 -22.70 -19.21 9.12
CA VAL A 46 -23.49 -19.22 7.89
C VAL A 46 -24.96 -19.51 8.15
N PRO A 47 -25.91 -18.81 7.49
CA PRO A 47 -27.31 -19.23 7.50
C PRO A 47 -27.48 -20.63 6.89
N SER A 48 -28.25 -21.53 7.52
CA SER A 48 -28.39 -22.94 7.13
C SER A 48 -28.63 -23.19 5.64
N ARG A 49 -29.34 -22.27 4.97
CA ARG A 49 -29.63 -22.36 3.53
C ARG A 49 -28.43 -22.20 2.60
N TYR A 50 -27.29 -21.72 3.09
CA TYR A 50 -26.07 -21.45 2.32
C TYR A 50 -24.89 -22.35 2.74
N VAL A 51 -25.13 -23.37 3.57
CA VAL A 51 -24.11 -24.29 4.07
C VAL A 51 -23.30 -24.92 2.94
N ASP A 52 -23.94 -25.38 1.87
CA ASP A 52 -23.24 -26.00 0.73
C ASP A 52 -22.21 -25.06 0.09
N TYR A 53 -22.47 -23.75 0.04
CA TYR A 53 -21.53 -22.77 -0.48
C TYR A 53 -20.41 -22.47 0.52
N ALA A 54 -20.74 -22.39 1.82
CA ALA A 54 -19.73 -22.19 2.86
C ALA A 54 -18.76 -23.38 2.96
N VAL A 55 -19.24 -24.62 2.77
CA VAL A 55 -18.38 -25.82 2.72
C VAL A 55 -17.38 -25.71 1.56
N LYS A 56 -17.82 -25.32 0.36
CA LYS A 56 -16.91 -25.14 -0.79
C LYS A 56 -15.82 -24.09 -0.54
N VAL A 57 -16.20 -22.97 0.09
CA VAL A 57 -15.25 -21.93 0.49
C VAL A 57 -14.26 -22.46 1.51
N LEU A 58 -14.72 -23.14 2.56
CA LEU A 58 -13.86 -23.73 3.59
C LEU A 58 -12.91 -24.79 3.01
N ASP A 59 -13.39 -25.65 2.13
CA ASP A 59 -12.57 -26.65 1.45
C ASP A 59 -11.47 -25.98 0.62
N THR A 60 -11.81 -24.92 -0.13
CA THR A 60 -10.84 -24.13 -0.91
C THR A 60 -9.77 -23.48 -0.03
N LEU A 61 -10.20 -22.83 1.05
CA LEU A 61 -9.29 -22.17 1.99
C LEU A 61 -8.37 -23.20 2.66
N ASN A 62 -8.92 -24.32 3.12
CA ASN A 62 -8.16 -25.37 3.76
C ASN A 62 -7.18 -26.08 2.80
N GLU A 63 -7.59 -26.38 1.56
CA GLU A 63 -6.74 -27.02 0.55
C GLU A 63 -5.56 -26.12 0.14
N SER A 64 -5.79 -24.81 0.02
CA SER A 64 -4.75 -23.83 -0.35
C SER A 64 -3.87 -23.41 0.82
N TYR A 65 -4.32 -23.58 2.07
CA TYR A 65 -3.63 -23.07 3.25
C TYR A 65 -2.16 -23.53 3.41
N PRO A 66 -1.78 -24.80 3.13
CA PRO A 66 -0.37 -25.22 3.19
C PRO A 66 0.53 -24.45 2.22
N LEU A 67 0.01 -24.10 1.04
CA LEU A 67 0.74 -23.32 0.04
C LEU A 67 0.92 -21.87 0.50
N PHE A 68 -0.12 -21.25 1.05
CA PHE A 68 -0.02 -19.91 1.63
C PHE A 68 1.01 -19.86 2.76
N ARG A 69 0.95 -20.81 3.70
CA ARG A 69 1.96 -20.94 4.78
C ARG A 69 3.38 -21.04 4.26
N ASP A 70 3.61 -21.84 3.21
CA ASP A 70 4.93 -22.00 2.62
C ASP A 70 5.44 -20.70 1.94
N ILE A 71 4.56 -19.99 1.25
CA ILE A 71 4.87 -18.74 0.56
C ILE A 71 5.14 -17.60 1.54
N PHE A 72 4.29 -17.44 2.56
CA PHE A 72 4.41 -16.34 3.52
C PHE A 72 5.36 -16.65 4.69
N GLY A 73 5.64 -17.92 4.96
CA GLY A 73 6.52 -18.35 6.05
C GLY A 73 5.96 -18.10 7.45
N VAL A 74 4.65 -17.94 7.58
CA VAL A 74 3.93 -17.72 8.85
C VAL A 74 2.66 -18.56 8.90
N ASP A 75 2.14 -18.78 10.10
CA ASP A 75 0.87 -19.46 10.36
C ASP A 75 -0.18 -18.45 10.84
N LEU A 76 -1.43 -18.65 10.45
CA LEU A 76 -2.61 -17.98 11.01
C LEU A 76 -3.26 -18.90 12.05
N GLU A 77 -3.61 -18.37 13.22
CA GLU A 77 -4.19 -19.18 14.30
C GLU A 77 -5.70 -19.38 14.15
N HIS A 78 -6.43 -18.33 13.76
CA HIS A 78 -7.88 -18.32 13.66
C HIS A 78 -8.32 -17.34 12.57
N VAL A 79 -9.07 -17.83 11.59
CA VAL A 79 -9.61 -17.01 10.49
C VAL A 79 -11.12 -17.23 10.43
N GLU A 80 -11.87 -16.17 10.75
CA GLU A 80 -13.32 -16.17 10.62
C GLU A 80 -13.74 -15.80 9.21
N VAL A 81 -14.81 -16.43 8.72
CA VAL A 81 -15.42 -16.16 7.43
C VAL A 81 -16.91 -15.95 7.63
N ARG A 82 -17.47 -14.93 6.98
CA ARG A 82 -18.89 -14.61 7.03
C ARG A 82 -19.40 -14.22 5.66
N PHE A 83 -20.66 -14.56 5.38
CA PHE A 83 -21.37 -13.92 4.27
C PHE A 83 -21.93 -12.59 4.72
N PHE A 84 -21.93 -11.62 3.80
CA PHE A 84 -22.73 -10.41 3.96
C PHE A 84 -23.70 -10.25 2.80
N VAL A 85 -24.84 -9.63 3.09
CA VAL A 85 -25.79 -9.19 2.06
C VAL A 85 -25.38 -7.77 1.66
N PRO A 86 -25.00 -7.52 0.40
CA PRO A 86 -24.52 -6.21 -0.01
C PRO A 86 -25.67 -5.22 -0.08
N SER A 87 -25.40 -3.98 0.30
CA SER A 87 -26.27 -2.84 0.01
C SER A 87 -26.23 -2.49 -1.48
N ILE A 88 -27.15 -1.61 -1.93
CA ILE A 88 -27.12 -1.09 -3.30
C ILE A 88 -25.81 -0.34 -3.57
N GLU A 89 -25.29 0.39 -2.59
CA GLU A 89 -24.01 1.10 -2.65
C GLU A 89 -22.83 0.13 -2.82
N ASP A 90 -22.81 -0.98 -2.08
CA ASP A 90 -21.77 -2.02 -2.21
C ASP A 90 -21.77 -2.63 -3.62
N LEU A 91 -22.95 -2.91 -4.17
CA LEU A 91 -23.09 -3.43 -5.53
C LEU A 91 -22.64 -2.41 -6.59
N ARG A 92 -22.91 -1.12 -6.38
CA ARG A 92 -22.43 -0.06 -7.29
C ARG A 92 -20.92 0.12 -7.21
N ALA A 93 -20.33 -0.03 -6.02
CA ALA A 93 -18.89 -0.01 -5.83
C ALA A 93 -18.20 -1.24 -6.43
N GLY A 94 -18.95 -2.34 -6.62
CA GLY A 94 -18.41 -3.62 -7.06
C GLY A 94 -17.70 -4.35 -5.93
N LEU A 95 -18.18 -4.22 -4.69
CA LEU A 95 -17.59 -4.85 -3.52
C LEU A 95 -17.79 -6.38 -3.57
N GLU A 96 -16.70 -7.10 -3.71
CA GLU A 96 -16.65 -8.56 -3.86
C GLU A 96 -16.47 -9.28 -2.51
N GLY A 97 -15.49 -8.80 -1.75
CA GLY A 97 -15.21 -9.19 -0.38
C GLY A 97 -14.55 -8.02 0.35
N TYR A 98 -14.34 -8.19 1.65
CA TYR A 98 -13.48 -7.31 2.44
C TYR A 98 -13.04 -7.97 3.74
N VAL A 99 -11.94 -7.48 4.31
CA VAL A 99 -11.54 -7.72 5.70
C VAL A 99 -11.52 -6.39 6.46
N PRO A 100 -12.37 -6.20 7.49
CA PRO A 100 -12.35 -4.97 8.27
C PRO A 100 -11.14 -4.93 9.20
N PHE A 101 -10.62 -3.73 9.46
CA PHE A 101 -9.64 -3.49 10.53
C PHE A 101 -10.38 -3.12 11.82
N GLU A 102 -10.36 -4.04 12.79
CA GLU A 102 -10.93 -3.84 14.11
C GLU A 102 -9.81 -3.45 15.11
N GLY A 103 -9.49 -2.15 15.13
CA GLY A 103 -8.42 -1.64 15.99
C GLY A 103 -7.03 -2.09 15.52
N GLU A 104 -6.38 -2.96 16.30
CA GLU A 104 -5.06 -3.53 15.98
C GLU A 104 -5.15 -4.95 15.40
N GLN A 105 -6.35 -5.46 15.11
CA GLN A 105 -6.58 -6.80 14.59
C GLN A 105 -7.35 -6.77 13.27
N LEU A 106 -7.04 -7.72 12.38
CA LEU A 106 -7.88 -8.01 11.24
C LEU A 106 -9.14 -8.74 11.73
N GLY A 107 -10.30 -8.30 11.24
CA GLY A 107 -11.57 -8.97 11.48
C GLY A 107 -11.77 -10.19 10.59
N ALA A 108 -13.03 -10.60 10.43
CA ALA A 108 -13.40 -11.74 9.59
C ALA A 108 -13.24 -11.44 8.09
N ILE A 109 -13.08 -12.48 7.29
CA ILE A 109 -13.27 -12.42 5.84
C ILE A 109 -14.77 -12.30 5.56
N HIS A 110 -15.20 -11.17 4.98
CA HIS A 110 -16.57 -10.95 4.57
C HIS A 110 -16.72 -11.19 3.07
N LEU A 111 -17.52 -12.19 2.69
CA LEU A 111 -17.77 -12.53 1.29
C LEU A 111 -19.15 -12.06 0.85
N ASN A 112 -19.23 -11.40 -0.30
CA ASN A 112 -20.50 -10.92 -0.82
C ASN A 112 -21.33 -12.12 -1.31
N LEU A 113 -22.43 -12.37 -0.61
CA LEU A 113 -23.31 -13.51 -0.85
C LEU A 113 -23.89 -13.53 -2.29
N LEU A 114 -23.94 -12.40 -2.99
CA LEU A 114 -24.46 -12.34 -4.35
C LEU A 114 -23.63 -13.18 -5.34
N TYR A 115 -22.34 -13.38 -5.07
CA TYR A 115 -21.44 -14.12 -5.95
C TYR A 115 -21.64 -15.64 -5.92
N ILE A 116 -22.49 -16.18 -5.03
CA ILE A 116 -22.98 -17.57 -5.15
C ILE A 116 -23.71 -17.82 -6.48
N ARG A 117 -24.21 -16.74 -7.11
CA ARG A 117 -24.90 -16.77 -8.41
C ARG A 117 -23.98 -16.43 -9.58
N GLY A 118 -22.70 -16.21 -9.29
CA GLY A 118 -21.67 -15.91 -10.27
C GLY A 118 -21.21 -17.14 -11.05
N VAL A 119 -20.09 -16.98 -11.73
CA VAL A 119 -19.39 -18.11 -12.35
C VAL A 119 -18.83 -19.00 -11.24
N GLU A 120 -18.94 -20.31 -11.40
CA GLU A 120 -18.35 -21.28 -10.48
C GLU A 120 -16.84 -20.99 -10.29
N GLY A 121 -16.38 -21.01 -9.04
CA GLY A 121 -15.02 -20.66 -8.67
C GLY A 121 -14.81 -19.16 -8.33
N PHE A 122 -15.75 -18.27 -8.68
CA PHE A 122 -15.56 -16.83 -8.47
C PHE A 122 -15.60 -16.45 -6.97
N LEU A 123 -16.53 -17.02 -6.20
CA LEU A 123 -16.61 -16.78 -4.76
C LEU A 123 -15.38 -17.34 -4.03
N GLU A 124 -14.89 -18.49 -4.48
CA GLU A 124 -13.69 -19.15 -3.98
C GLU A 124 -12.43 -18.32 -4.28
N VAL A 125 -12.31 -17.74 -5.47
CA VAL A 125 -11.22 -16.80 -5.82
C VAL A 125 -11.27 -15.55 -4.96
N ILE A 126 -12.46 -14.98 -4.70
CA ILE A 126 -12.60 -13.85 -3.75
C ILE A 126 -12.10 -14.27 -2.36
N ALA A 127 -12.47 -15.46 -1.86
CA ALA A 127 -12.02 -15.94 -0.56
C ALA A 127 -10.48 -16.07 -0.48
N LEU A 128 -9.83 -16.53 -1.56
CA LEU A 128 -8.37 -16.57 -1.65
C LEU A 128 -7.73 -15.17 -1.66
N HIS A 129 -8.38 -14.20 -2.31
CA HIS A 129 -7.97 -12.78 -2.29
C HIS A 129 -7.96 -12.25 -0.85
N GLU A 130 -9.08 -12.38 -0.15
CA GLU A 130 -9.20 -11.89 1.22
C GLU A 130 -8.29 -12.64 2.20
N LEU A 131 -8.09 -13.95 2.02
CA LEU A 131 -7.10 -14.72 2.80
C LEU A 131 -5.69 -14.15 2.63
N THR A 132 -5.33 -13.67 1.43
CA THR A 132 -4.02 -13.08 1.18
C THR A 132 -3.79 -11.85 2.05
N HIS A 133 -4.82 -11.03 2.30
CA HIS A 133 -4.69 -9.87 3.21
C HIS A 133 -4.37 -10.28 4.65
N HIS A 134 -4.92 -11.39 5.15
CA HIS A 134 -4.54 -11.92 6.47
C HIS A 134 -3.06 -12.27 6.58
N PHE A 135 -2.53 -12.93 5.55
CA PHE A 135 -1.12 -13.29 5.52
C PHE A 135 -0.19 -12.08 5.36
N LEU A 136 -0.55 -11.11 4.51
CA LEU A 136 0.21 -9.88 4.34
C LEU A 136 0.30 -9.08 5.65
N TRP A 137 -0.81 -8.97 6.37
CA TRP A 137 -0.81 -8.38 7.70
C TRP A 137 0.06 -9.15 8.68
N ALA A 138 -0.02 -10.49 8.68
CA ALA A 138 0.77 -11.34 9.57
C ALA A 138 2.29 -11.20 9.37
N ILE A 139 2.76 -10.94 8.14
CA ILE A 139 4.18 -10.65 7.85
C ILE A 139 4.53 -9.16 8.05
N GLY A 140 3.58 -8.33 8.47
CA GLY A 140 3.78 -6.93 8.83
C GLY A 140 3.64 -5.92 7.71
N VAL A 141 2.95 -6.24 6.60
CA VAL A 141 2.63 -5.26 5.54
C VAL A 141 1.58 -4.28 6.06
N PRO A 142 1.84 -2.95 6.10
CA PRO A 142 0.90 -1.97 6.59
C PRO A 142 -0.26 -1.75 5.60
N PRO A 143 -1.50 -1.55 6.08
CA PRO A 143 -2.68 -1.29 5.26
C PRO A 143 -2.58 -0.02 4.42
N ALA A 144 -1.66 0.88 4.77
CA ALA A 144 -1.35 2.07 3.98
C ALA A 144 -0.74 1.74 2.61
N HIS A 145 -0.15 0.55 2.42
CA HIS A 145 0.46 0.13 1.15
C HIS A 145 -0.54 -0.69 0.32
N LEU A 146 -1.68 -0.08 -0.03
CA LEU A 146 -2.79 -0.79 -0.67
C LEU A 146 -2.38 -1.48 -1.98
N TRP A 147 -1.48 -0.88 -2.76
CA TRP A 147 -1.03 -1.49 -4.01
C TRP A 147 -0.27 -2.82 -3.80
N ILE A 148 0.37 -3.00 -2.64
CA ILE A 148 0.98 -4.28 -2.26
C ILE A 148 -0.09 -5.25 -1.81
N HIS A 149 -1.04 -4.77 -0.98
CA HIS A 149 -2.18 -5.58 -0.53
C HIS A 149 -2.97 -6.15 -1.70
N GLU A 150 -3.52 -5.28 -2.54
CA GLU A 150 -4.40 -5.68 -3.64
C GLU A 150 -3.64 -6.35 -4.77
N GLY A 151 -2.43 -5.87 -5.09
CA GLY A 151 -1.62 -6.49 -6.15
C GLY A 151 -1.19 -7.92 -5.82
N ALA A 152 -0.76 -8.18 -4.58
CA ALA A 152 -0.41 -9.52 -4.15
C ALA A 152 -1.65 -10.42 -4.00
N ALA A 153 -2.76 -9.89 -3.48
CA ALA A 153 -4.01 -10.62 -3.33
C ALA A 153 -4.59 -11.06 -4.69
N GLU A 154 -4.63 -10.17 -5.68
CA GLU A 154 -5.03 -10.50 -7.05
C GLU A 154 -4.12 -11.57 -7.66
N TYR A 155 -2.80 -11.41 -7.55
CA TYR A 155 -1.87 -12.39 -8.12
C TYR A 155 -1.97 -13.77 -7.45
N MET A 156 -2.04 -13.80 -6.11
CA MET A 156 -2.18 -15.03 -5.34
C MET A 156 -3.50 -15.72 -5.64
N SER A 157 -4.63 -15.01 -5.57
CA SER A 157 -5.97 -15.57 -5.76
C SER A 157 -6.15 -16.15 -7.16
N LEU A 158 -5.68 -15.46 -8.19
CA LEU A 158 -5.77 -15.91 -9.58
C LEU A 158 -4.84 -17.09 -9.87
N THR A 159 -3.60 -17.05 -9.34
CA THR A 159 -2.64 -18.13 -9.55
C THR A 159 -3.09 -19.41 -8.84
N VAL A 160 -3.49 -19.31 -7.57
CA VAL A 160 -3.96 -20.45 -6.79
C VAL A 160 -5.31 -20.94 -7.29
N GLY A 161 -6.24 -20.04 -7.63
CA GLY A 161 -7.52 -20.40 -8.21
C GLY A 161 -7.38 -21.20 -9.50
N ARG A 162 -6.41 -20.86 -10.35
CA ARG A 162 -6.08 -21.65 -11.55
C ARG A 162 -5.55 -23.04 -11.20
N MET A 163 -4.74 -23.17 -10.15
CA MET A 163 -4.25 -24.48 -9.67
C MET A 163 -5.37 -25.38 -9.13
N LEU A 164 -6.44 -24.78 -8.59
CA LEU A 164 -7.60 -25.48 -8.04
C LEU A 164 -8.71 -25.76 -9.08
N GLY A 165 -8.51 -25.40 -10.35
CA GLY A 165 -9.48 -25.68 -11.42
C GLY A 165 -10.59 -24.64 -11.57
N PHE A 166 -10.34 -23.39 -11.16
CA PHE A 166 -11.28 -22.26 -11.33
C PHE A 166 -10.96 -21.41 -12.56
N GLU A 167 -10.45 -22.01 -13.64
CA GLU A 167 -9.90 -21.29 -14.80
C GLU A 167 -10.90 -20.31 -15.42
N LYS A 168 -12.18 -20.69 -15.48
CA LYS A 168 -13.20 -19.81 -16.07
C LYS A 168 -13.39 -18.52 -15.26
N ALA A 169 -13.43 -18.61 -13.93
CA ALA A 169 -13.54 -17.44 -13.07
C ALA A 169 -12.27 -16.59 -13.14
N VAL A 170 -11.11 -17.25 -13.07
CA VAL A 170 -9.79 -16.61 -13.16
C VAL A 170 -9.62 -15.87 -14.48
N ASP A 171 -9.86 -16.52 -15.62
CA ASP A 171 -9.64 -15.94 -16.94
C ASP A 171 -10.56 -14.74 -17.19
N MET A 172 -11.82 -14.82 -16.73
CA MET A 172 -12.75 -13.69 -16.83
C MET A 172 -12.29 -12.48 -16.01
N HIS A 173 -11.77 -12.70 -14.80
CA HIS A 173 -11.27 -11.63 -13.93
C HIS A 173 -9.95 -11.06 -14.45
N GLU A 174 -8.97 -11.93 -14.71
CA GLU A 174 -7.63 -11.57 -15.17
C GLU A 174 -7.68 -10.80 -16.49
N GLN A 175 -8.54 -11.19 -17.43
CA GLN A 175 -8.69 -10.48 -18.70
C GLN A 175 -9.01 -8.99 -18.47
N SER A 176 -9.95 -8.70 -17.55
CA SER A 176 -10.33 -7.32 -17.26
C SER A 176 -9.19 -6.50 -16.65
N LEU A 177 -8.42 -7.09 -15.74
CA LEU A 177 -7.26 -6.46 -15.11
C LEU A 177 -6.15 -6.19 -16.14
N VAL A 178 -5.87 -7.15 -17.02
CA VAL A 178 -4.82 -7.03 -18.05
C VAL A 178 -5.19 -5.97 -19.09
N GLU A 179 -6.44 -5.93 -19.54
CA GLU A 179 -6.93 -4.92 -20.48
C GLU A 179 -6.81 -3.50 -19.90
N LEU A 180 -7.22 -3.33 -18.63
CA LEU A 180 -7.14 -2.07 -17.92
C LEU A 180 -5.69 -1.65 -17.65
N ALA A 181 -4.83 -2.56 -17.20
CA ALA A 181 -3.41 -2.29 -17.01
C ALA A 181 -2.73 -1.89 -18.33
N GLY A 182 -3.07 -2.55 -19.43
CA GLY A 182 -2.56 -2.23 -20.77
C GLY A 182 -2.88 -0.79 -21.20
N SER A 183 -4.03 -0.25 -20.76
CA SER A 183 -4.42 1.13 -21.06
C SER A 183 -3.51 2.20 -20.41
N LEU A 184 -2.78 1.83 -19.35
CA LEU A 184 -1.89 2.73 -18.60
C LEU A 184 -0.53 2.93 -19.29
N GLN A 185 -0.18 2.08 -20.27
CA GLN A 185 1.06 2.18 -21.05
C GLN A 185 2.33 2.27 -20.17
N GLY A 186 2.34 1.53 -19.07
CA GLY A 186 3.45 1.51 -18.11
C GLY A 186 3.44 2.64 -17.08
N ASN A 187 2.54 3.63 -17.17
CA ASN A 187 2.42 4.70 -16.17
C ASN A 187 1.58 4.23 -14.97
N ILE A 188 2.16 3.35 -14.17
CA ILE A 188 1.45 2.66 -13.08
C ILE A 188 1.87 3.12 -11.68
N GLY A 189 2.94 3.92 -11.55
CA GLY A 189 3.48 4.36 -10.27
C GLY A 189 2.56 5.24 -9.42
N PHE A 190 1.46 5.74 -9.97
CA PHE A 190 0.42 6.45 -9.20
C PHE A 190 -0.17 5.60 -8.08
N VAL A 191 -0.12 4.27 -8.18
CA VAL A 191 -0.60 3.37 -7.11
C VAL A 191 0.21 3.48 -5.82
N GLN A 192 1.42 4.05 -5.87
CA GLN A 192 2.21 4.33 -4.68
C GLN A 192 1.49 5.28 -3.71
N GLU A 193 0.67 6.21 -4.23
CA GLU A 193 -0.10 7.16 -3.41
C GLU A 193 -1.40 6.54 -2.86
N TRP A 194 -1.78 5.36 -3.32
CA TRP A 194 -3.03 4.72 -2.94
C TRP A 194 -3.01 4.24 -1.49
N THR A 195 -3.89 4.82 -0.68
CA THR A 195 -4.05 4.51 0.74
C THR A 195 -5.54 4.37 1.09
N PRO A 196 -5.89 3.85 2.28
CA PRO A 196 -7.29 3.78 2.72
C PRO A 196 -8.01 5.14 2.75
N PHE A 197 -7.26 6.24 2.79
CA PHE A 197 -7.80 7.61 2.86
C PHE A 197 -7.67 8.38 1.54
N TYR A 198 -7.03 7.80 0.53
CA TYR A 198 -6.80 8.44 -0.76
C TYR A 198 -6.79 7.43 -1.89
N THR A 199 -7.77 7.54 -2.78
CA THR A 199 -7.77 6.83 -4.06
C THR A 199 -7.23 7.76 -5.16
N PRO A 200 -6.21 7.35 -5.92
CA PRO A 200 -5.72 8.12 -7.05
C PRO A 200 -6.82 8.51 -8.06
N PRO A 201 -6.72 9.68 -8.72
CA PRO A 201 -7.75 10.18 -9.64
C PRO A 201 -8.06 9.28 -10.84
N GLN A 202 -7.13 8.38 -11.18
CA GLN A 202 -7.30 7.33 -12.19
C GLN A 202 -8.49 6.42 -11.87
N GLY A 203 -8.81 6.25 -10.58
CA GLY A 203 -9.94 5.48 -10.11
C GLY A 203 -9.57 4.07 -9.64
N LEU A 204 -10.44 3.50 -8.81
CA LEU A 204 -10.19 2.29 -8.06
C LEU A 204 -9.81 1.08 -8.94
N ARG A 205 -10.57 0.84 -10.02
CA ARG A 205 -10.31 -0.29 -10.93
C ARG A 205 -8.93 -0.25 -11.57
N LEU A 206 -8.44 0.95 -11.91
CA LEU A 206 -7.09 1.12 -12.44
C LEU A 206 -6.03 0.93 -11.36
N CYS A 207 -6.32 1.22 -10.10
CA CYS A 207 -5.42 0.94 -8.98
C CYS A 207 -5.22 -0.57 -8.80
N TYR A 208 -6.30 -1.35 -8.77
CA TYR A 208 -6.25 -2.82 -8.73
C TYR A 208 -5.47 -3.37 -9.93
N SER A 209 -5.82 -2.93 -11.15
CA SER A 209 -5.18 -3.41 -12.39
C SER A 209 -3.68 -3.09 -12.46
N ALA A 210 -3.29 -1.87 -12.09
CA ALA A 210 -1.89 -1.46 -12.02
C ALA A 210 -1.10 -2.24 -10.98
N SER A 211 -1.70 -2.46 -9.80
CA SER A 211 -1.11 -3.23 -8.70
C SER A 211 -0.91 -4.68 -9.11
N TYR A 212 -1.95 -5.32 -9.66
CA TYR A 212 -1.89 -6.67 -10.22
C TYR A 212 -0.78 -6.79 -11.26
N TYR A 213 -0.68 -5.82 -12.18
CA TYR A 213 0.35 -5.83 -13.21
C TYR A 213 1.78 -5.87 -12.65
N VAL A 214 2.07 -5.17 -11.54
CA VAL A 214 3.38 -5.22 -10.89
C VAL A 214 3.70 -6.65 -10.46
N PHE A 215 2.81 -7.28 -9.70
CA PHE A 215 3.03 -8.63 -9.20
C PHE A 215 3.05 -9.67 -10.32
N LYS A 216 2.17 -9.52 -11.32
CA LYS A 216 2.17 -10.37 -12.51
C LYS A 216 3.49 -10.28 -13.27
N TYR A 217 4.01 -9.08 -13.51
CA TYR A 217 5.28 -8.89 -14.22
C TYR A 217 6.42 -9.63 -13.51
N PHE A 218 6.54 -9.45 -12.19
CA PHE A 218 7.60 -10.09 -11.44
C PHE A 218 7.40 -11.59 -11.31
N GLY A 219 6.17 -12.05 -11.03
CA GLY A 219 5.83 -13.46 -10.99
C GLY A 219 6.16 -14.16 -12.31
N ASP A 220 5.66 -13.66 -13.43
CA ASP A 220 5.88 -14.27 -14.75
C ASP A 220 7.37 -14.31 -15.14
N ARG A 221 8.18 -13.35 -14.67
CA ARG A 221 9.60 -13.24 -15.02
C ARG A 221 10.55 -13.98 -14.08
N TYR A 222 10.23 -14.06 -12.79
CA TYR A 222 11.18 -14.49 -11.75
C TYR A 222 10.75 -15.76 -10.99
N GLY A 223 9.72 -16.48 -11.47
CA GLY A 223 9.42 -17.84 -11.00
C GLY A 223 8.07 -18.00 -10.28
N GLY A 224 7.12 -17.11 -10.53
CA GLY A 224 5.75 -17.18 -10.05
C GLY A 224 5.66 -17.09 -8.52
N LEU A 225 5.00 -18.06 -7.91
CA LEU A 225 4.85 -18.15 -6.44
C LEU A 225 6.20 -18.24 -5.70
N GLU A 226 7.24 -18.81 -6.32
CA GLU A 226 8.59 -18.85 -5.72
C GLU A 226 9.24 -17.46 -5.65
N PHE A 227 8.90 -16.56 -6.57
CA PHE A 227 9.30 -15.16 -6.47
C PHE A 227 8.57 -14.48 -5.30
N LEU A 228 7.25 -14.67 -5.18
CA LEU A 228 6.46 -14.13 -4.07
C LEU A 228 7.00 -14.62 -2.71
N LYS A 229 7.37 -15.90 -2.60
CA LYS A 229 7.97 -16.46 -1.38
C LYS A 229 9.23 -15.72 -0.94
N LYS A 230 10.14 -15.46 -1.89
CA LYS A 230 11.35 -14.67 -1.62
C LYS A 230 11.02 -13.21 -1.29
N LEU A 231 10.07 -12.63 -2.02
CA LEU A 231 9.62 -11.25 -1.80
C LEU A 231 9.05 -11.07 -0.39
N PHE A 232 8.12 -11.91 0.02
CA PHE A 232 7.49 -11.84 1.34
C PHE A 232 8.48 -12.11 2.46
N HIS A 233 9.45 -13.00 2.24
CA HIS A 233 10.58 -13.15 3.17
C HIS A 233 11.38 -11.84 3.34
N HIS A 234 11.65 -11.11 2.25
CA HIS A 234 12.36 -9.82 2.32
C HIS A 234 11.49 -8.67 2.85
N LEU A 235 10.18 -8.68 2.59
CA LEU A 235 9.26 -7.69 3.13
C LEU A 235 9.01 -7.88 4.63
N SER A 236 9.15 -9.11 5.14
CA SER A 236 9.14 -9.39 6.57
C SER A 236 10.32 -8.70 7.25
N GLY A 237 10.03 -7.59 7.94
CA GLY A 237 11.04 -6.76 8.62
C GLY A 237 11.55 -5.55 7.82
N VAL A 238 10.93 -5.22 6.68
CA VAL A 238 11.20 -3.96 5.98
C VAL A 238 10.79 -2.75 6.83
N GLU A 239 11.59 -1.69 6.75
CA GLU A 239 11.21 -0.39 7.30
C GLU A 239 10.24 0.31 6.32
N TRP A 240 8.94 0.14 6.55
CA TRP A 240 7.87 0.65 5.67
C TRP A 240 7.80 2.18 5.52
N SER A 241 8.52 2.95 6.35
CA SER A 241 8.71 4.40 6.14
C SER A 241 9.77 4.74 5.07
N ASN A 242 10.44 3.73 4.54
CA ASN A 242 11.49 3.84 3.54
C ASN A 242 11.09 3.08 2.27
N ASP A 243 10.40 3.77 1.37
CA ASP A 243 9.96 3.21 0.07
C ASP A 243 11.11 2.53 -0.70
N THR A 244 12.35 3.05 -0.59
CA THR A 244 13.51 2.41 -1.22
C THR A 244 13.74 0.99 -0.72
N ALA A 245 13.56 0.73 0.58
CA ALA A 245 13.70 -0.61 1.16
C ALA A 245 12.63 -1.57 0.63
N VAL A 246 11.40 -1.06 0.40
CA VAL A 246 10.31 -1.84 -0.21
C VAL A 246 10.69 -2.26 -1.63
N PHE A 247 11.17 -1.34 -2.47
CA PHE A 247 11.57 -1.67 -3.85
C PHE A 247 12.86 -2.51 -3.92
N GLU A 248 13.80 -2.30 -2.99
CA GLU A 248 14.98 -3.17 -2.83
C GLU A 248 14.57 -4.62 -2.51
N ALA A 249 13.49 -4.86 -1.74
CA ALA A 249 12.99 -6.20 -1.46
C ALA A 249 12.54 -6.94 -2.74
N PHE A 250 11.86 -6.25 -3.67
CA PHE A 250 11.56 -6.80 -5.00
C PHE A 250 12.84 -7.14 -5.77
N GLY A 251 13.83 -6.24 -5.72
CA GLY A 251 15.14 -6.44 -6.34
C GLY A 251 15.90 -7.65 -5.80
N LEU A 252 15.90 -7.83 -4.47
CA LEU A 252 16.52 -8.96 -3.80
C LEU A 252 15.83 -10.28 -4.16
N ALA A 253 14.49 -10.30 -4.18
CA ALA A 253 13.72 -11.47 -4.58
C ALA A 253 13.95 -11.85 -6.06
N ALA A 254 14.12 -10.85 -6.93
CA ALA A 254 14.43 -11.03 -8.35
C ALA A 254 15.90 -11.37 -8.62
N GLY A 255 16.81 -11.12 -7.65
CA GLY A 255 18.25 -11.25 -7.82
C GLY A 255 18.89 -10.14 -8.68
N ASP A 256 18.19 -9.01 -8.88
CA ASP A 256 18.64 -7.87 -9.69
C ASP A 256 18.11 -6.56 -9.11
N VAL A 257 18.77 -6.03 -8.07
CA VAL A 257 18.31 -4.82 -7.38
C VAL A 257 18.32 -3.60 -8.31
N ASP A 258 19.42 -3.36 -9.02
CA ASP A 258 19.56 -2.17 -9.86
C ASP A 258 18.58 -2.18 -11.05
N GLY A 259 18.40 -3.32 -11.70
CA GLY A 259 17.43 -3.47 -12.79
C GLY A 259 16.00 -3.22 -12.31
N VAL A 260 15.65 -3.75 -11.14
CA VAL A 260 14.31 -3.56 -10.56
C VAL A 260 14.05 -2.11 -10.13
N LEU A 261 15.02 -1.45 -9.50
CA LEU A 261 14.86 -0.03 -9.16
C LEU A 261 14.70 0.83 -10.42
N ASN A 262 15.47 0.57 -11.49
CA ASN A 262 15.29 1.29 -12.74
C ASN A 262 13.92 1.04 -13.37
N LEU A 263 13.43 -0.20 -13.35
CA LEU A 263 12.09 -0.54 -13.84
C LEU A 263 10.98 0.19 -13.07
N PHE A 264 11.05 0.23 -11.73
CA PHE A 264 10.08 0.97 -10.93
C PHE A 264 10.07 2.46 -11.28
N ARG A 265 11.24 3.07 -11.55
CA ARG A 265 11.31 4.46 -12.03
C ARG A 265 10.69 4.65 -13.40
N GLU A 266 10.94 3.72 -14.33
CA GLU A 266 10.32 3.73 -15.67
C GLU A 266 8.79 3.63 -15.58
N TRP A 267 8.29 2.88 -14.59
CA TRP A 267 6.87 2.79 -14.28
C TRP A 267 6.29 4.01 -13.54
N GLY A 268 7.13 4.98 -13.17
CA GLY A 268 6.73 6.22 -12.53
C GLY A 268 6.64 6.15 -11.00
N PHE A 269 7.17 5.10 -10.36
CA PHE A 269 7.32 5.08 -8.90
C PHE A 269 8.44 6.02 -8.46
N THR A 270 8.29 6.57 -7.26
CA THR A 270 9.24 7.53 -6.70
C THR A 270 9.84 6.99 -5.42
N PHE A 271 11.17 7.00 -5.28
CA PHE A 271 11.82 6.59 -4.05
C PHE A 271 13.19 7.27 -3.93
N ARG A 272 13.71 7.30 -2.69
CA ARG A 272 14.97 7.96 -2.41
C ARG A 272 16.10 7.15 -3.02
N ASP A 273 16.83 7.74 -3.95
CA ASP A 273 18.04 7.13 -4.46
C ASP A 273 19.13 7.13 -3.36
N LYS A 274 19.50 5.94 -2.90
CA LYS A 274 20.54 5.75 -1.88
C LYS A 274 21.89 6.30 -2.35
N LEU A 275 22.20 6.20 -3.64
CA LEU A 275 23.38 6.79 -4.25
C LEU A 275 23.27 8.33 -4.23
N ALA A 276 22.10 8.88 -4.54
CA ALA A 276 21.87 10.33 -4.45
C ALA A 276 22.01 10.83 -3.02
N LEU A 277 21.44 10.14 -2.03
CA LEU A 277 21.61 10.49 -0.61
C LEU A 277 23.07 10.38 -0.18
N THR A 278 23.78 9.32 -0.58
CA THR A 278 25.20 9.16 -0.29
C THR A 278 26.01 10.32 -0.87
N SER A 279 25.75 10.70 -2.13
CA SER A 279 26.40 11.84 -2.77
C SER A 279 26.06 13.17 -2.07
N LEU A 280 24.83 13.33 -1.60
CA LEU A 280 24.37 14.52 -0.88
C LEU A 280 25.07 14.66 0.48
N VAL A 281 25.17 13.57 1.25
CA VAL A 281 25.87 13.53 2.54
C VAL A 281 27.37 13.82 2.36
N LEU A 282 28.01 13.18 1.37
CA LEU A 282 29.42 13.42 1.06
C LEU A 282 29.68 14.86 0.63
N ARG A 283 28.80 15.44 -0.20
CA ARG A 283 28.89 16.83 -0.61
C ARG A 283 28.68 17.78 0.56
N ALA A 284 27.67 17.55 1.41
CA ALA A 284 27.40 18.36 2.59
C ALA A 284 28.60 18.40 3.55
N LYS A 285 29.31 17.29 3.69
CA LYS A 285 30.55 17.19 4.47
C LYS A 285 31.70 17.95 3.83
N SER A 286 31.94 17.70 2.55
CA SER A 286 33.01 18.37 1.78
C SER A 286 32.85 19.89 1.79
N ASP A 287 31.64 20.39 1.51
CA ASP A 287 31.37 21.83 1.42
C ASP A 287 31.52 22.51 2.80
N ALA A 288 31.04 21.88 3.88
CA ALA A 288 31.18 22.38 5.24
C ALA A 288 32.66 22.44 5.70
N GLU A 289 33.45 21.41 5.39
CA GLU A 289 34.88 21.36 5.72
C GLU A 289 35.69 22.40 4.95
N ALA A 290 35.33 22.64 3.69
CA ALA A 290 35.97 23.61 2.80
C ALA A 290 35.68 25.09 3.16
N MET A 291 34.71 25.36 4.04
CA MET A 291 34.38 26.73 4.44
C MET A 291 35.60 27.46 5.05
N PRO A 292 35.87 28.71 4.67
CA PRO A 292 36.90 29.53 5.31
C PRO A 292 36.64 29.78 6.80
N THR A 293 37.70 29.93 7.59
CA THR A 293 37.62 30.20 9.04
C THR A 293 37.05 31.57 9.40
N TRP A 294 37.05 32.54 8.48
CA TRP A 294 36.43 33.85 8.72
C TRP A 294 34.89 33.81 8.67
N LEU A 295 34.30 32.68 8.25
CA LEU A 295 32.85 32.44 8.27
C LEU A 295 32.35 31.87 9.60
N GLU A 296 33.18 31.83 10.65
CA GLU A 296 32.68 31.49 11.98
C GLU A 296 31.64 32.53 12.46
N PRO A 297 30.54 32.11 13.11
CA PRO A 297 30.25 30.76 13.62
C PRO A 297 29.54 29.82 12.63
N TYR A 298 29.21 30.27 11.41
CA TYR A 298 28.43 29.50 10.44
C TYR A 298 29.15 28.25 9.96
N LYS A 299 30.48 28.30 9.86
CA LYS A 299 31.31 27.13 9.58
C LYS A 299 31.11 26.02 10.61
N ALA A 300 31.18 26.35 11.91
CA ALA A 300 30.97 25.37 12.97
C ALA A 300 29.55 24.75 12.92
N ILE A 301 28.53 25.56 12.66
CA ILE A 301 27.14 25.09 12.56
C ILE A 301 26.96 24.15 11.35
N SER A 302 27.46 24.55 10.18
CA SER A 302 27.41 23.72 8.96
C SER A 302 28.19 22.41 9.12
N SER A 303 29.35 22.45 9.79
CA SER A 303 30.14 21.25 10.08
C SER A 303 29.41 20.30 11.04
N LEU A 304 28.72 20.84 12.04
CA LEU A 304 27.93 20.05 12.99
C LEU A 304 26.73 19.39 12.30
N THR A 305 26.00 20.13 11.46
CA THR A 305 24.86 19.57 10.72
C THR A 305 25.33 18.53 9.71
N ALA A 306 26.43 18.74 8.99
CA ALA A 306 26.99 17.73 8.08
C ALA A 306 27.33 16.41 8.81
N LYS A 307 27.97 16.48 9.99
CA LYS A 307 28.28 15.29 10.80
C LYS A 307 27.01 14.60 11.31
N LEU A 308 26.01 15.38 11.73
CA LEU A 308 24.72 14.82 12.16
C LEU A 308 24.01 14.11 11.00
N ALA A 309 24.04 14.67 9.79
CA ALA A 309 23.48 14.03 8.60
C ALA A 309 24.17 12.69 8.29
N GLU A 310 25.50 12.61 8.42
CA GLU A 310 26.27 11.39 8.25
C GLU A 310 25.91 10.34 9.32
N LEU A 311 25.78 10.74 10.59
CA LEU A 311 25.33 9.83 11.65
C LEU A 311 23.92 9.29 11.40
N LEU A 312 22.99 10.16 11.00
CA LEU A 312 21.61 9.78 10.65
C LEU A 312 21.56 8.85 9.43
N TYR A 313 22.46 9.04 8.46
CA TYR A 313 22.61 8.15 7.32
C TYR A 313 23.02 6.74 7.78
N TYR A 314 24.05 6.63 8.63
CA TYR A 314 24.50 5.34 9.16
C TYR A 314 23.50 4.68 10.14
N SER A 315 22.62 5.47 10.77
CA SER A 315 21.55 4.97 11.63
C SER A 315 20.24 4.68 10.86
N ASN A 316 20.28 4.63 9.53
CA ASN A 316 19.14 4.40 8.63
C ASN A 316 18.01 5.44 8.68
N ALA A 317 18.19 6.59 9.35
CA ALA A 317 17.23 7.68 9.40
C ALA A 317 17.31 8.56 8.13
N THR A 318 17.10 7.95 6.96
CA THR A 318 17.42 8.51 5.63
C THR A 318 16.69 9.82 5.32
N GLY A 319 15.44 9.97 5.73
CA GLY A 319 14.67 11.21 5.52
C GLY A 319 15.20 12.39 6.32
N LEU A 320 15.51 12.19 7.60
CA LEU A 320 16.14 13.20 8.43
C LEU A 320 17.57 13.51 7.94
N SER A 321 18.33 12.49 7.55
CA SER A 321 19.66 12.66 6.96
C SER A 321 19.63 13.57 5.72
N MET A 322 18.64 13.39 4.85
CA MET A 322 18.45 14.24 3.66
C MET A 322 18.17 15.70 4.03
N LEU A 323 17.21 15.94 4.93
CA LEU A 323 16.85 17.30 5.39
C LEU A 323 18.04 18.01 6.04
N ILE A 324 18.78 17.32 6.90
CA ILE A 324 19.94 17.88 7.59
C ILE A 324 21.10 18.11 6.60
N SER A 325 21.29 17.22 5.60
CA SER A 325 22.27 17.44 4.53
C SER A 325 21.94 18.69 3.71
N ALA A 326 20.66 18.88 3.34
CA ALA A 326 20.19 20.06 2.63
C ALA A 326 20.40 21.34 3.46
N LEU A 327 20.13 21.29 4.77
CA LEU A 327 20.39 22.40 5.69
C LEU A 327 21.89 22.73 5.76
N SER A 328 22.77 21.74 5.84
CA SER A 328 24.22 21.98 5.81
C SER A 328 24.64 22.70 4.53
N LEU A 329 24.22 22.20 3.36
CA LEU A 329 24.53 22.82 2.07
C LEU A 329 23.97 24.25 1.95
N ALA A 330 22.76 24.48 2.46
CA ALA A 330 22.17 25.82 2.52
C ALA A 330 23.02 26.75 3.39
N LEU A 331 23.49 26.30 4.57
CA LEU A 331 24.38 27.07 5.43
C LEU A 331 25.73 27.34 4.76
N SER A 332 26.36 26.34 4.14
CA SER A 332 27.64 26.54 3.45
C SER A 332 27.53 27.59 2.34
N SER A 333 26.47 27.53 1.54
CA SER A 333 26.25 28.46 0.42
C SER A 333 25.81 29.86 0.85
N THR A 334 25.03 30.00 1.93
CA THR A 334 24.48 31.30 2.37
C THR A 334 25.32 32.02 3.42
N SER A 335 26.23 31.30 4.08
CA SER A 335 27.06 31.84 5.17
C SER A 335 27.85 33.12 4.85
N PRO A 336 28.37 33.38 3.62
CA PRO A 336 29.04 34.65 3.35
C PRO A 336 28.10 35.85 3.49
N TYR A 337 26.85 35.70 3.07
CA TYR A 337 25.83 36.75 3.19
C TYR A 337 25.41 36.94 4.64
N LEU A 338 25.21 35.84 5.37
CA LEU A 338 24.87 35.89 6.79
C LEU A 338 25.97 36.58 7.61
N MET A 339 27.24 36.26 7.33
CA MET A 339 28.38 36.93 7.96
C MET A 339 28.42 38.43 7.65
N GLY A 340 28.18 38.83 6.40
CA GLY A 340 28.07 40.23 6.02
C GLY A 340 26.99 40.98 6.80
N ILE A 341 25.80 40.38 6.93
CA ILE A 341 24.69 40.93 7.72
C ILE A 341 25.09 41.04 9.20
N SER A 342 25.68 40.01 9.77
CA SER A 342 26.14 40.01 11.17
C SER A 342 27.15 41.13 11.45
N ILE A 343 28.12 41.35 10.55
CA ILE A 343 29.09 42.44 10.67
C ILE A 343 28.37 43.79 10.67
N VAL A 344 27.44 44.02 9.74
CA VAL A 344 26.67 45.28 9.67
C VAL A 344 25.88 45.51 10.96
N VAL A 345 25.20 44.48 11.47
CA VAL A 345 24.43 44.56 12.72
C VAL A 345 25.35 44.93 13.89
N VAL A 346 26.52 44.29 14.00
CA VAL A 346 27.49 44.59 15.07
C VAL A 346 28.02 46.02 14.95
N VAL A 347 28.37 46.48 13.74
CA VAL A 347 28.84 47.85 13.51
C VAL A 347 27.78 48.88 13.88
N VAL A 348 26.53 48.68 13.45
CA VAL A 348 25.40 49.57 13.79
C VAL A 348 25.18 49.59 15.31
N ALA A 349 25.21 48.44 15.96
CA ALA A 349 25.09 48.35 17.41
C ALA A 349 26.21 49.12 18.12
N LEU A 350 27.46 48.95 17.69
CA LEU A 350 28.62 49.67 18.25
C LEU A 350 28.50 51.19 18.07
N ILE A 351 28.06 51.66 16.90
CA ILE A 351 27.83 53.09 16.62
C ILE A 351 26.72 53.63 17.53
N ALA A 352 25.63 52.89 17.70
CA ALA A 352 24.52 53.27 18.57
C ALA A 352 24.97 53.34 20.04
N THR A 353 25.72 52.34 20.54
CA THR A 353 26.24 52.34 21.91
C THR A 353 27.25 53.47 22.12
N TYR A 354 28.15 53.71 21.18
CA TYR A 354 29.14 54.80 21.26
C TYR A 354 28.47 56.18 21.24
N SER A 355 27.46 56.38 20.40
CA SER A 355 26.72 57.64 20.35
C SER A 355 25.96 57.90 21.66
N SER A 356 25.32 56.88 22.24
CA SER A 356 24.68 56.95 23.56
C SER A 356 25.68 57.28 24.69
N TYR A 357 26.84 56.61 24.70
CA TYR A 357 27.89 56.86 25.69
C TYR A 357 28.43 58.30 25.61
N ARG A 358 28.60 58.83 24.39
CA ARG A 358 29.07 60.19 24.16
C ARG A 358 28.04 61.25 24.55
N SER A 359 26.74 60.98 24.38
CA SER A 359 25.68 61.89 24.84
C SER A 359 25.60 61.96 26.36
N ASP A 360 25.83 60.86 27.07
CA ASP A 360 25.80 60.81 28.53
C ASP A 360 26.99 61.53 29.18
N ARG A 361 28.17 61.55 28.53
CA ARG A 361 29.34 62.32 29.00
C ARG A 361 29.28 63.83 28.71
N ARG A 362 28.32 64.29 27.91
CA ARG A 362 28.12 65.72 27.58
C ARG A 362 27.01 66.38 28.41
N ARG A 363 26.32 65.62 29.26
CA ARG A 363 25.49 66.11 30.36
C ARG A 363 26.32 66.07 31.63
#